data_AF-A0A7J7TCQ2-F1
#
_entry.id   AF-A0A7J7TCQ2-F1
#
_cell.length_a   1.000
_cell.length_b   1.000
_cell.length_c   1.000
_cell.angle_alpha   90.00
_cell.angle_beta   90.00
_cell.angle_gamma   90.00
#
_symmetry.space_group_name_H-M   'P 1'
#
loop_
_entity.id
_entity.type
_entity.pdbx_description
1 polymer ?
#
loop_
_entity_poly.entity_id
_entity_poly.type
_entity_poly.pdbx_seq_one_letter_code
_entity_poly.pdbx_strand_id
1 'polypeptide(L)'
;MKLLLALVGLLAILVVPQPLEGTAPAVLGEVETSLVLTCMEEAKRLVDKAYKERRESIKQRLHSGLASPMELLSYFKQPVAATRTAVRAADYLHVALGLLEGKLQPLLPGPFNVTDVLTPAQLNLLSKLSGCAYQDVGVTCPERDKYRTITGQCNNKRRPTLGASNRAFVRWLPAEYEDGFSLPYGWTPGVKRGGFPVPLARAVSNAIVRFPTEQLTPDQERSLLFMQWGQLIDHDLDFTPEPAARVAFITGLNCETSCLQQPPCFPLKIPPNDPRIKNQQDCIPFFRSCPACTNSNITIRNQINALTSFLDASMVYGSEDPLAMKLRNLTNQLGLMAVNSRFSDNGRALLPFDQLHDDPCLLTNRSARIPCFLAGQTWAGT
;
A
#
# COMPACT_ATOMS: atom_id res chain seq x y z
N MET A 1 -39.62 -67.81 14.45
CA MET A 1 -40.33 -66.73 15.17
C MET A 1 -40.53 -65.56 14.24
N LYS A 2 -41.78 -65.08 14.14
CA LYS A 2 -42.26 -63.98 13.30
C LYS A 2 -41.49 -62.67 13.58
N LEU A 3 -41.26 -61.85 12.57
CA LEU A 3 -41.87 -60.52 12.48
C LEU A 3 -41.75 -59.91 11.07
N LEU A 4 -42.89 -59.48 10.54
CA LEU A 4 -43.06 -58.64 9.35
C LEU A 4 -42.48 -57.24 9.59
N LEU A 5 -42.06 -56.56 8.51
CA LEU A 5 -42.34 -55.12 8.33
C LEU A 5 -42.29 -54.69 6.85
N ALA A 6 -43.50 -54.49 6.31
CA ALA A 6 -44.00 -53.46 5.39
C ALA A 6 -43.10 -52.94 4.24
N LEU A 7 -43.49 -53.32 3.02
CA LEU A 7 -43.18 -52.63 1.77
C LEU A 7 -44.15 -51.44 1.62
N VAL A 8 -43.67 -50.20 1.68
CA VAL A 8 -44.44 -49.00 1.27
C VAL A 8 -43.87 -48.51 -0.05
N GLY A 9 -44.63 -48.74 -1.12
CA GLY A 9 -44.36 -48.13 -2.42
C GLY A 9 -44.87 -46.69 -2.44
N LEU A 10 -43.98 -45.73 -2.70
CA LEU A 10 -44.35 -44.37 -3.07
C LEU A 10 -44.24 -44.24 -4.60
N LEU A 11 -45.37 -44.01 -5.26
CA LEU A 11 -45.42 -43.51 -6.64
C LEU A 11 -44.82 -42.11 -6.68
N ALA A 12 -43.70 -41.94 -7.37
CA ALA A 12 -43.23 -40.62 -7.80
C ALA A 12 -43.82 -40.31 -9.18
N ILE A 13 -44.78 -39.40 -9.24
CA ILE A 13 -45.26 -38.82 -10.49
C ILE A 13 -44.15 -37.88 -11.00
N LEU A 14 -43.51 -38.26 -12.10
CA LEU A 14 -42.62 -37.38 -12.87
C LEU A 14 -43.47 -36.31 -13.56
N VAL A 15 -43.61 -35.15 -12.91
CA VAL A 15 -44.06 -33.93 -13.59
C VAL A 15 -42.83 -33.34 -14.28
N VAL A 16 -42.76 -33.49 -15.60
CA VAL A 16 -41.82 -32.76 -16.45
C VAL A 16 -42.26 -31.30 -16.47
N PRO A 17 -41.46 -30.32 -16.01
CA PRO A 17 -41.78 -28.93 -16.20
C PRO A 17 -41.65 -28.60 -17.69
N GLN A 18 -42.71 -28.12 -18.31
CA GLN A 18 -42.59 -27.46 -19.61
C GLN A 18 -41.70 -26.22 -19.47
N PRO A 19 -40.85 -25.90 -20.46
CA PRO A 19 -40.08 -24.68 -20.43
C PRO A 19 -41.06 -23.51 -20.58
N LEU A 20 -41.19 -22.73 -19.52
CA LEU A 20 -41.71 -21.37 -19.61
C LEU A 20 -40.78 -20.63 -20.57
N GLU A 21 -41.31 -20.09 -21.67
CA GLU A 21 -40.64 -19.07 -22.48
C GLU A 21 -40.44 -17.84 -21.60
N GLY A 22 -39.38 -17.88 -20.80
CA GLY A 22 -38.83 -16.73 -20.12
C GLY A 22 -38.10 -15.89 -21.17
N THR A 23 -38.52 -14.63 -21.27
CA THR A 23 -37.79 -13.53 -21.87
C THR A 23 -36.29 -13.72 -21.64
N ALA A 24 -35.53 -13.82 -22.74
CA ALA A 24 -34.08 -13.89 -22.70
C ALA A 24 -33.55 -12.80 -21.74
N PRO A 25 -32.63 -13.12 -20.81
CA PRO A 25 -31.96 -12.07 -20.07
C PRO A 25 -31.30 -11.16 -21.09
N ALA A 26 -31.52 -9.84 -20.96
CA ALA A 26 -30.89 -8.85 -21.80
C ALA A 26 -29.38 -9.19 -21.87
N VAL A 27 -28.91 -9.54 -23.06
CA VAL A 27 -27.50 -9.77 -23.30
C VAL A 27 -26.82 -8.46 -22.96
N LEU A 28 -26.09 -8.46 -21.85
CA LEU A 28 -25.26 -7.33 -21.46
C LEU A 28 -24.33 -7.06 -22.65
N GLY A 29 -24.45 -5.88 -23.26
CA GLY A 29 -23.51 -5.46 -24.30
C GLY A 29 -22.10 -5.53 -23.75
N GLU A 30 -21.17 -6.07 -24.55
CA GLU A 30 -19.75 -6.07 -24.17
C GLU A 30 -19.33 -4.65 -23.79
N VAL A 31 -18.58 -4.50 -22.69
CA VAL A 31 -18.03 -3.21 -22.28
C VAL A 31 -17.23 -2.65 -23.45
N GLU A 32 -17.58 -1.45 -23.95
CA GLU A 32 -16.86 -0.88 -25.08
C GLU A 32 -15.41 -0.54 -24.69
N THR A 33 -14.46 -0.87 -25.57
CA THR A 33 -13.05 -0.52 -25.36
C THR A 33 -12.82 1.00 -25.31
N SER A 34 -13.68 1.79 -25.97
CA SER A 34 -13.71 3.26 -25.87
C SER A 34 -13.87 3.72 -24.41
N LEU A 35 -14.81 3.12 -23.66
CA LEU A 35 -15.07 3.43 -22.26
C LEU A 35 -13.86 3.12 -21.38
N VAL A 36 -13.18 1.99 -21.63
CA VAL A 36 -11.94 1.60 -20.93
C VAL A 36 -10.84 2.63 -21.13
N LEU A 37 -10.66 3.10 -22.37
CA LEU A 37 -9.68 4.14 -22.71
C LEU A 37 -10.00 5.46 -22.02
N THR A 38 -11.25 5.92 -22.09
CA THR A 38 -11.68 7.18 -21.44
C THR A 38 -11.51 7.11 -19.92
N CYS A 39 -11.85 5.99 -19.27
CA CYS A 39 -11.64 5.84 -17.83
C CYS A 39 -10.15 5.85 -17.45
N MET A 40 -9.28 5.28 -18.29
CA MET A 40 -7.82 5.32 -18.06
C MET A 40 -7.24 6.72 -18.22
N GLU A 41 -7.67 7.48 -19.23
CA GLU A 41 -7.25 8.88 -19.40
C GLU A 41 -7.72 9.76 -18.23
N GLU A 42 -8.98 9.58 -17.81
CA GLU A 42 -9.54 10.27 -16.65
C GLU A 42 -8.77 9.90 -15.36
N ALA A 43 -8.47 8.61 -15.14
CA ALA A 43 -7.69 8.15 -14.01
C ALA A 43 -6.30 8.79 -13.95
N LYS A 44 -5.59 8.85 -15.09
CA LYS A 44 -4.28 9.51 -15.17
C LYS A 44 -4.35 10.97 -14.76
N ARG A 45 -5.34 11.70 -15.30
CA ARG A 45 -5.55 13.11 -14.98
C ARG A 45 -5.82 13.34 -13.49
N LEU A 46 -6.69 12.52 -12.89
CA LEU A 46 -7.05 12.62 -11.46
C LEU A 46 -5.85 12.31 -10.55
N VAL A 47 -5.15 11.21 -10.82
CA VAL A 47 -3.97 10.80 -10.04
C VAL A 47 -2.86 11.85 -10.14
N ASP A 48 -2.57 12.35 -11.35
CA ASP A 48 -1.51 13.33 -11.57
C ASP A 48 -1.78 14.67 -10.89
N LYS A 49 -3.03 15.13 -11.01
CA LYS A 49 -3.49 16.33 -10.32
C LYS A 49 -3.32 16.18 -8.81
N ALA A 50 -3.82 15.08 -8.24
CA ALA A 50 -3.78 14.84 -6.80
C ALA A 50 -2.34 14.71 -6.27
N TYR A 51 -1.45 14.06 -7.01
CA TYR A 51 -0.02 13.96 -6.66
C TYR A 51 0.67 15.33 -6.67
N LYS A 52 0.35 16.18 -7.67
CA LYS A 52 0.91 17.53 -7.77
C LYS A 52 0.42 18.40 -6.61
N GLU A 53 -0.90 18.48 -6.42
CA GLU A 53 -1.52 19.31 -5.37
C GLU A 53 -1.03 18.90 -3.99
N ARG A 54 -0.91 17.60 -3.71
CA ARG A 54 -0.42 17.14 -2.40
C ARG A 54 1.04 17.48 -2.18
N ARG A 55 1.88 17.36 -3.21
CA ARG A 55 3.29 17.77 -3.13
C ARG A 55 3.38 19.25 -2.79
N GLU A 56 2.60 20.11 -3.45
CA GLU A 56 2.58 21.55 -3.19
C GLU A 56 2.04 21.86 -1.79
N SER A 57 0.97 21.19 -1.36
CA SER A 57 0.38 21.37 -0.02
C SER A 57 1.34 21.00 1.12
N ILE A 58 2.03 19.86 1.02
CA ILE A 58 3.02 19.45 2.04
C ILE A 58 4.12 20.48 2.15
N LYS A 59 4.65 20.93 1.00
CA LYS A 59 5.71 21.95 0.99
C LYS A 59 5.27 23.20 1.73
N GLN A 60 4.08 23.70 1.41
CA GLN A 60 3.53 24.88 2.07
C GLN A 60 3.36 24.68 3.59
N ARG A 61 2.89 23.52 4.04
CA ARG A 61 2.71 23.22 5.47
C ARG A 61 4.02 23.04 6.23
N LEU A 62 5.04 22.46 5.60
CA LEU A 62 6.38 22.37 6.18
C LEU A 62 7.05 23.75 6.25
N HIS A 63 6.98 24.57 5.19
CA HIS A 63 7.48 25.95 5.21
C HIS A 63 6.81 26.83 6.28
N SER A 64 5.49 26.73 6.42
CA SER A 64 4.74 27.50 7.43
C SER A 64 4.93 26.99 8.86
N GLY A 65 5.55 25.81 9.03
CA GLY A 65 5.69 25.16 10.33
C GLY A 65 4.34 24.77 10.95
N LEU A 66 3.33 24.52 10.12
CA LEU A 66 1.98 24.10 10.50
C LEU A 66 1.73 22.61 10.27
N ALA A 67 2.76 21.85 9.88
CA ALA A 67 2.67 20.42 9.69
C ALA A 67 2.34 19.72 11.02
N SER A 68 1.25 18.96 11.03
CA SER A 68 0.86 18.11 12.17
C SER A 68 1.81 16.91 12.33
N PRO A 69 1.88 16.28 13.52
CA PRO A 69 2.68 15.06 13.72
C PRO A 69 2.34 13.95 12.72
N MET A 70 1.06 13.85 12.32
CA MET A 70 0.62 12.87 11.32
C MET A 70 1.19 13.19 9.93
N GLU A 71 1.27 14.47 9.57
CA GLU A 71 1.90 14.90 8.32
C GLU A 71 3.41 14.68 8.32
N LEU A 72 4.08 14.82 9.46
CA LEU A 72 5.51 14.53 9.57
C LEU A 72 5.79 13.04 9.41
N LEU A 73 5.07 12.18 10.13
CA LEU A 73 5.19 10.72 9.98
C LEU A 73 4.88 10.30 8.53
N SER A 74 3.93 10.97 7.90
CA SER A 74 3.57 10.69 6.52
C SER A 74 4.62 10.99 5.48
N TYR A 75 5.36 12.08 5.72
CA TYR A 75 6.31 12.61 4.77
C TYR A 75 7.34 11.54 4.40
N PHE A 76 7.83 10.84 5.42
CA PHE A 76 8.80 9.76 5.27
C PHE A 76 8.23 8.48 4.66
N LYS A 77 6.91 8.32 4.66
CA LYS A 77 6.19 7.19 4.06
C LYS A 77 5.80 7.42 2.60
N GLN A 78 6.07 8.59 2.04
CA GLN A 78 5.72 8.89 0.67
C GLN A 78 6.63 8.14 -0.32
N PRO A 79 6.07 7.60 -1.41
CA PRO A 79 6.90 7.00 -2.43
C PRO A 79 7.71 8.10 -3.16
N VAL A 80 9.01 7.85 -3.32
CA VAL A 80 9.96 8.73 -4.03
C VAL A 80 10.54 7.99 -5.24
N ALA A 81 11.21 8.72 -6.12
CA ALA A 81 11.99 8.16 -7.24
C ALA A 81 11.30 6.99 -7.98
N ALA A 82 11.93 5.81 -8.08
CA ALA A 82 11.38 4.65 -8.80
C ALA A 82 10.16 4.06 -8.10
N THR A 83 10.14 4.03 -6.75
CA THR A 83 8.97 3.66 -5.96
C THR A 83 7.73 4.46 -6.36
N ARG A 84 7.87 5.78 -6.57
CA ARG A 84 6.77 6.65 -6.99
C ARG A 84 6.25 6.31 -8.38
N THR A 85 7.14 5.97 -9.30
CA THR A 85 6.74 5.52 -10.64
C THR A 85 5.96 4.22 -10.55
N ALA A 86 6.42 3.27 -9.72
CA ALA A 86 5.75 1.98 -9.56
C ALA A 86 4.36 2.11 -8.93
N VAL A 87 4.25 2.90 -7.85
CA VAL A 87 2.97 3.18 -7.18
C VAL A 87 2.01 3.94 -8.09
N ARG A 88 2.49 4.97 -8.80
CA ARG A 88 1.63 5.80 -9.68
C ARG A 88 1.02 4.97 -10.81
N ALA A 89 1.76 4.02 -11.36
CA ALA A 89 1.23 3.07 -12.33
C ALA A 89 0.10 2.22 -11.73
N ALA A 90 0.30 1.70 -10.52
CA ALA A 90 -0.73 0.92 -9.84
C ALA A 90 -1.97 1.76 -9.45
N ASP A 91 -1.78 3.03 -9.07
CA ASP A 91 -2.87 3.97 -8.80
C ASP A 91 -3.68 4.26 -10.06
N TYR A 92 -3.05 4.50 -11.22
CA TYR A 92 -3.78 4.66 -12.48
C TYR A 92 -4.68 3.48 -12.78
N LEU A 93 -4.16 2.25 -12.61
CA LEU A 93 -4.93 1.03 -12.83
C LEU A 93 -6.13 0.94 -11.88
N HIS A 94 -5.92 1.12 -10.57
CA HIS A 94 -7.00 1.00 -9.58
C HIS A 94 -8.04 2.12 -9.70
N VAL A 95 -7.63 3.35 -10.00
CA VAL A 95 -8.56 4.46 -10.22
C VAL A 95 -9.37 4.25 -11.49
N ALA A 96 -8.76 3.76 -12.57
CA ALA A 96 -9.48 3.43 -13.80
C ALA A 96 -10.53 2.33 -13.57
N LEU A 97 -10.20 1.29 -12.81
CA LEU A 97 -11.14 0.24 -12.42
C LEU A 97 -12.30 0.78 -11.59
N GLY A 98 -12.03 1.67 -10.61
CA GLY A 98 -13.09 2.30 -9.82
C GLY A 98 -14.00 3.23 -10.63
N LEU A 99 -13.45 3.94 -11.63
CA LEU A 99 -14.24 4.74 -12.57
C LEU A 99 -15.12 3.86 -13.46
N LEU A 100 -14.58 2.73 -13.94
CA LEU A 100 -15.33 1.74 -14.72
C LEU A 100 -16.47 1.14 -13.90
N GLU A 101 -16.19 0.71 -12.67
CA GLU A 101 -17.19 0.18 -11.74
C GLU A 101 -18.33 1.18 -11.55
N GLY A 102 -18.00 2.45 -11.25
CA GLY A 102 -19.01 3.49 -11.09
C GLY A 102 -19.87 3.76 -12.33
N LYS A 103 -19.29 3.68 -13.53
CA LYS A 103 -20.02 3.88 -14.80
C LYS A 103 -20.84 2.65 -15.21
N LEU A 104 -20.42 1.45 -14.82
CA LEU A 104 -21.12 0.20 -15.12
C LEU A 104 -22.20 -0.16 -14.09
N GLN A 105 -22.09 0.35 -12.85
CA GLN A 105 -23.05 0.10 -11.78
C GLN A 105 -24.52 0.36 -12.14
N PRO A 106 -24.88 1.42 -12.89
CA PRO A 106 -26.26 1.64 -13.30
C PRO A 106 -26.76 0.66 -14.38
N LEU A 107 -25.83 0.01 -15.09
CA LEU A 107 -26.11 -0.89 -16.21
C LEU A 107 -26.17 -2.36 -15.77
N LEU A 108 -25.58 -2.70 -14.63
CA LEU A 108 -25.45 -4.05 -14.10
C LEU A 108 -26.35 -4.23 -12.87
N PRO A 109 -27.35 -5.12 -12.91
CA PRO A 109 -28.17 -5.43 -11.73
C PRO A 109 -27.37 -6.28 -10.73
N GLY A 110 -27.17 -5.74 -9.53
CA GLY A 110 -26.57 -6.45 -8.40
C GLY A 110 -25.07 -6.17 -8.19
N PRO A 111 -24.45 -6.85 -7.19
CA PRO A 111 -23.02 -6.75 -6.97
C PRO A 111 -22.26 -7.49 -8.08
N PHE A 112 -21.23 -6.86 -8.62
CA PHE A 112 -20.33 -7.45 -9.60
C PHE A 112 -18.89 -7.03 -9.30
N ASN A 113 -17.93 -7.75 -9.86
CA ASN A 113 -16.54 -7.33 -9.87
C ASN A 113 -16.21 -6.76 -11.25
N VAL A 114 -15.70 -5.54 -11.29
CA VAL A 114 -15.35 -4.84 -12.53
C VAL A 114 -14.33 -5.62 -13.38
N THR A 115 -13.46 -6.44 -12.77
CA THR A 115 -12.51 -7.24 -13.56
C THR A 115 -13.17 -8.42 -14.27
N ASP A 116 -14.32 -8.90 -13.78
CA ASP A 116 -14.99 -10.08 -14.31
C ASP A 116 -15.84 -9.75 -15.56
N VAL A 117 -16.15 -8.47 -15.74
CA VAL A 117 -16.92 -7.96 -16.90
C VAL A 117 -16.02 -7.46 -18.03
N LEU A 118 -14.70 -7.39 -17.84
CA LEU A 118 -13.73 -6.93 -18.83
C LEU A 118 -13.10 -8.12 -19.57
N THR A 119 -12.87 -7.96 -20.87
CA THR A 119 -12.18 -8.98 -21.67
C THR A 119 -10.68 -9.04 -21.31
N PRO A 120 -10.00 -10.19 -21.54
CA PRO A 120 -8.55 -10.29 -21.36
C PRO A 120 -7.75 -9.23 -22.16
N ALA A 121 -8.25 -8.84 -23.35
CA ALA A 121 -7.64 -7.80 -24.16
C ALA A 121 -7.74 -6.42 -23.50
N GLN A 122 -8.88 -6.09 -22.88
CA GLN A 122 -9.09 -4.84 -22.15
C GLN A 122 -8.27 -4.78 -20.85
N LEU A 123 -8.18 -5.88 -20.12
CA LEU A 123 -7.32 -6.00 -18.94
C LEU A 123 -5.84 -5.78 -19.33
N ASN A 124 -5.36 -6.42 -20.40
CA ASN A 124 -4.01 -6.19 -20.93
C ASN A 124 -3.80 -4.73 -21.37
N LEU A 125 -4.80 -4.12 -22.00
CA LEU A 125 -4.77 -2.71 -22.40
C LEU A 125 -4.63 -1.80 -21.17
N LEU A 126 -5.42 -2.00 -20.12
CA LEU A 126 -5.30 -1.26 -18.85
C LEU A 126 -3.92 -1.43 -18.21
N SER A 127 -3.38 -2.65 -18.19
CA SER A 127 -2.04 -2.93 -17.65
C SER A 127 -0.94 -2.21 -18.44
N LYS A 128 -1.02 -2.18 -19.78
CA LYS A 128 -0.06 -1.45 -20.62
C LYS A 128 -0.19 0.06 -20.44
N LEU A 129 -1.41 0.60 -20.50
CA LEU A 129 -1.63 2.05 -20.42
C LEU A 129 -1.29 2.64 -19.06
N SER A 130 -1.52 1.90 -17.97
CA SER A 130 -1.14 2.31 -16.62
C SER A 130 0.38 2.30 -16.41
N GLY A 131 1.13 1.51 -17.18
CA GLY A 131 2.55 1.28 -16.98
C GLY A 131 2.87 0.03 -16.16
N CYS A 132 1.85 -0.67 -15.64
CA CYS A 132 2.03 -1.89 -14.86
C CYS A 132 2.71 -3.01 -15.65
N ALA A 133 2.38 -3.18 -16.93
CA ALA A 133 2.95 -4.22 -17.79
C ALA A 133 4.48 -4.14 -17.94
N TYR A 134 5.06 -2.95 -17.69
CA TYR A 134 6.48 -2.69 -17.91
C TYR A 134 7.34 -2.90 -16.66
N GLN A 135 6.72 -3.10 -15.48
CA GLN A 135 7.49 -3.30 -14.25
C GLN A 135 8.30 -4.62 -14.27
N ASP A 136 7.88 -5.59 -15.07
CA ASP A 136 8.42 -6.95 -15.11
C ASP A 136 9.06 -7.33 -16.46
N VAL A 137 9.28 -6.34 -17.34
CA VAL A 137 9.87 -6.59 -18.65
C VAL A 137 11.27 -7.19 -18.50
N GLY A 138 11.51 -8.26 -19.25
CA GLY A 138 12.62 -9.21 -19.11
C GLY A 138 13.96 -8.57 -18.80
N VAL A 139 14.28 -8.53 -17.51
CA VAL A 139 15.60 -8.15 -17.02
C VAL A 139 16.60 -9.21 -17.49
N THR A 140 17.57 -8.81 -18.30
CA THR A 140 18.66 -9.69 -18.70
C THR A 140 19.75 -9.64 -17.65
N CYS A 141 20.04 -10.78 -17.03
CA CYS A 141 21.07 -10.88 -16.02
C CYS A 141 22.43 -11.18 -16.64
N PRO A 142 23.52 -10.61 -16.08
CA PRO A 142 24.86 -11.00 -16.49
C PRO A 142 25.09 -12.50 -16.20
N GLU A 143 25.77 -13.20 -17.10
CA GLU A 143 26.11 -14.62 -16.88
C GLU A 143 26.94 -14.80 -15.62
N ARG A 144 27.84 -13.85 -15.36
CA ARG A 144 28.73 -13.81 -14.21
C ARG A 144 28.75 -12.40 -13.62
N ASP A 145 28.49 -12.34 -12.33
CA ASP A 145 28.58 -11.18 -11.46
C ASP A 145 29.32 -11.57 -10.17
N LYS A 146 29.81 -10.57 -9.43
CA LYS A 146 30.52 -10.79 -8.14
C LYS A 146 29.75 -10.21 -6.96
N TYR A 147 28.94 -9.18 -7.19
CA TYR A 147 28.27 -8.41 -6.16
C TYR A 147 26.78 -8.33 -6.45
N ARG A 148 26.00 -8.08 -5.41
CA ARG A 148 24.56 -7.86 -5.51
C ARG A 148 24.31 -6.56 -6.29
N THR A 149 23.18 -6.52 -6.99
CA THR A 149 22.64 -5.26 -7.49
C THR A 149 21.97 -4.50 -6.33
N ILE A 150 21.95 -3.17 -6.39
CA ILE A 150 21.29 -2.32 -5.38
C ILE A 150 19.78 -2.62 -5.30
N THR A 151 19.17 -2.98 -6.42
CA THR A 151 17.74 -3.23 -6.51
C THR A 151 17.35 -4.67 -6.18
N GLY A 152 18.31 -5.55 -5.84
CA GLY A 152 18.07 -6.97 -5.61
C GLY A 152 17.78 -7.79 -6.89
N GLN A 153 17.70 -7.14 -8.06
CA GLN A 153 17.53 -7.81 -9.33
C GLN A 153 18.66 -8.80 -9.62
N CYS A 154 18.34 -9.86 -10.36
CA CYS A 154 19.27 -10.91 -10.78
C CYS A 154 19.86 -11.77 -9.66
N ASN A 155 19.43 -11.60 -8.39
CA ASN A 155 19.78 -12.53 -7.33
C ASN A 155 19.32 -13.96 -7.69
N ASN A 156 18.11 -14.09 -8.23
CA ASN A 156 17.64 -15.32 -8.85
C ASN A 156 17.79 -15.25 -10.37
N LYS A 157 18.78 -15.95 -10.94
CA LYS A 157 19.06 -15.94 -12.39
C LYS A 157 17.93 -16.47 -13.28
N ARG A 158 17.03 -17.31 -12.74
CA ARG A 158 15.88 -17.86 -13.49
C ARG A 158 14.67 -16.92 -13.46
N ARG A 159 14.50 -16.20 -12.34
CA ARG A 159 13.42 -15.23 -12.13
C ARG A 159 14.01 -13.95 -11.55
N PRO A 160 14.58 -13.08 -12.41
CA PRO A 160 15.41 -11.94 -12.01
C PRO A 160 14.75 -10.95 -11.05
N THR A 161 13.43 -10.90 -11.00
CA THR A 161 12.65 -9.97 -10.19
C THR A 161 12.30 -10.48 -8.79
N LEU A 162 12.60 -11.75 -8.46
CA LEU A 162 12.33 -12.29 -7.12
C LEU A 162 13.19 -11.60 -6.07
N GLY A 163 12.54 -10.97 -5.09
CA GLY A 163 13.18 -10.25 -4.00
C GLY A 163 13.73 -8.87 -4.37
N ALA A 164 13.51 -8.42 -5.61
CA ALA A 164 13.87 -7.08 -6.02
C ALA A 164 12.97 -6.03 -5.35
N SER A 165 13.48 -4.81 -5.23
CA SER A 165 12.73 -3.67 -4.71
C SER A 165 11.59 -3.24 -5.64
N ASN A 166 10.63 -2.50 -5.09
CA ASN A 166 9.49 -1.93 -5.80
C ASN A 166 8.58 -2.96 -6.46
N ARG A 167 8.37 -4.10 -5.77
CA ARG A 167 7.52 -5.21 -6.25
C ARG A 167 6.42 -5.52 -5.25
N ALA A 168 5.39 -6.20 -5.74
CA ALA A 168 4.32 -6.69 -4.88
C ALA A 168 4.84 -7.70 -3.86
N PHE A 169 4.32 -7.67 -2.62
CA PHE A 169 4.60 -8.73 -1.66
C PHE A 169 4.13 -10.10 -2.18
N VAL A 170 4.86 -11.15 -1.80
CA VAL A 170 4.38 -12.52 -2.00
C VAL A 170 3.21 -12.78 -1.04
N ARG A 171 2.20 -13.49 -1.53
CA ARG A 171 1.08 -13.96 -0.72
C ARG A 171 1.27 -15.43 -0.39
N TRP A 172 1.51 -15.75 0.88
CA TRP A 172 1.55 -17.15 1.35
C TRP A 172 0.16 -17.77 1.42
N LEU A 173 -0.85 -16.94 1.69
CA LEU A 173 -2.27 -17.29 1.63
C LEU A 173 -3.00 -16.31 0.70
N PRO A 174 -4.10 -16.72 0.06
CA PRO A 174 -4.97 -15.81 -0.68
C PRO A 174 -5.36 -14.59 0.17
N ALA A 175 -5.53 -13.44 -0.48
CA ALA A 175 -5.98 -12.25 0.23
C ALA A 175 -7.44 -12.42 0.66
N GLU A 176 -7.76 -11.99 1.88
CA GLU A 176 -9.14 -11.94 2.38
C GLU A 176 -9.59 -10.48 2.44
N TYR A 177 -10.32 -10.05 1.41
CA TYR A 177 -11.03 -8.78 1.37
C TYR A 177 -12.53 -9.01 1.50
N GLU A 178 -13.24 -8.01 2.00
CA GLU A 178 -14.68 -8.04 2.24
C GLU A 178 -15.48 -8.30 0.95
N ASP A 179 -15.02 -7.73 -0.16
CA ASP A 179 -15.54 -7.88 -1.53
C ASP A 179 -14.79 -8.96 -2.33
N GLY A 180 -13.84 -9.67 -1.72
CA GLY A 180 -12.94 -10.61 -2.39
C GLY A 180 -11.86 -9.97 -3.29
N PHE A 181 -11.84 -8.64 -3.42
CA PHE A 181 -11.01 -7.93 -4.39
C PHE A 181 -10.08 -6.90 -3.74
N SER A 182 -10.65 -5.91 -3.05
CA SER A 182 -9.86 -4.81 -2.50
C SER A 182 -10.42 -4.16 -1.24
N LEU A 183 -11.71 -4.26 -0.93
CA LEU A 183 -12.27 -3.58 0.23
C LEU A 183 -11.85 -4.27 1.53
N PRO A 184 -11.19 -3.59 2.48
CA PRO A 184 -10.79 -4.21 3.73
C PRO A 184 -12.02 -4.56 4.57
N TYR A 185 -11.94 -5.63 5.35
CA TYR A 185 -12.99 -5.95 6.33
C TYR A 185 -13.26 -4.79 7.29
N GLY A 186 -14.54 -4.50 7.51
CA GLY A 186 -14.98 -3.36 8.31
C GLY A 186 -15.17 -2.08 7.47
N TRP A 187 -15.05 -2.18 6.14
CA TRP A 187 -15.38 -1.12 5.22
C TRP A 187 -16.90 -0.89 5.19
N THR A 188 -17.69 -1.92 4.87
CA THR A 188 -19.15 -1.77 4.78
C THR A 188 -19.81 -2.11 6.11
N PRO A 189 -20.61 -1.20 6.69
CA PRO A 189 -21.38 -1.50 7.90
C PRO A 189 -22.26 -2.74 7.71
N GLY A 190 -22.23 -3.66 8.69
CA GLY A 190 -23.04 -4.87 8.68
C GLY A 190 -22.42 -6.07 7.97
N VAL A 191 -21.37 -5.89 7.17
CA VAL A 191 -20.64 -7.03 6.58
C VAL A 191 -19.78 -7.70 7.65
N LYS A 192 -19.95 -9.02 7.74
CA LYS A 192 -19.34 -9.85 8.79
C LYS A 192 -18.12 -10.59 8.26
N ARG A 193 -17.19 -10.92 9.14
CA ARG A 193 -16.09 -11.85 8.88
C ARG A 193 -16.30 -13.10 9.71
N GLY A 194 -16.33 -14.28 9.07
CA GLY A 194 -16.57 -15.55 9.77
C GLY A 194 -17.90 -15.59 10.55
N GLY A 195 -18.92 -14.87 10.11
CA GLY A 195 -20.22 -14.79 10.79
C GLY A 195 -20.30 -13.78 11.95
N PHE A 196 -19.22 -13.05 12.25
CA PHE A 196 -19.17 -12.05 13.33
C PHE A 196 -18.91 -10.63 12.81
N PRO A 197 -19.45 -9.59 13.47
CA PRO A 197 -19.09 -8.20 13.19
C PRO A 197 -17.58 -7.96 13.43
N VAL A 198 -16.97 -7.17 12.55
CA VAL A 198 -15.56 -6.79 12.69
C VAL A 198 -15.45 -5.72 13.80
N PRO A 199 -14.66 -5.95 14.87
CA PRO A 199 -14.53 -4.98 15.94
C PRO A 199 -13.73 -3.76 15.47
N LEU A 200 -14.06 -2.58 16.01
CA LEU A 200 -13.26 -1.37 15.75
C LEU A 200 -11.85 -1.56 16.31
N ALA A 201 -10.82 -1.35 15.48
CA ALA A 201 -9.42 -1.51 15.92
C ALA A 201 -9.08 -0.63 17.13
N ARG A 202 -9.65 0.59 17.20
CA ARG A 202 -9.49 1.46 18.37
C ARG A 202 -10.16 0.89 19.63
N ALA A 203 -11.30 0.21 19.51
CA ALA A 203 -11.94 -0.47 20.63
C ALA A 203 -11.09 -1.63 21.15
N VAL A 204 -10.54 -2.44 20.24
CA VAL A 204 -9.61 -3.53 20.59
C VAL A 204 -8.38 -2.98 21.29
N SER A 205 -7.79 -1.90 20.76
CA SER A 205 -6.66 -1.20 21.40
C SER A 205 -7.00 -0.71 22.81
N ASN A 206 -8.16 -0.07 22.98
CA ASN A 206 -8.60 0.45 24.28
C ASN A 206 -8.84 -0.64 25.32
N ALA A 207 -9.41 -1.78 24.89
CA ALA A 207 -9.85 -2.84 25.79
C ALA A 207 -8.75 -3.87 26.09
N ILE A 208 -7.81 -4.09 25.17
CA ILE A 208 -6.82 -5.19 25.26
C ILE A 208 -5.39 -4.67 25.38
N VAL A 209 -5.00 -3.69 24.56
CA VAL A 209 -3.58 -3.26 24.47
C VAL A 209 -3.24 -2.23 25.53
N ARG A 210 -4.21 -1.41 25.95
CA ARG A 210 -3.98 -0.33 26.92
C ARG A 210 -3.66 -0.89 28.31
N PHE A 211 -2.52 -0.49 28.86
CA PHE A 211 -2.13 -0.73 30.25
C PHE A 211 -1.55 0.56 30.88
N PRO A 212 -1.50 0.69 32.21
CA PRO A 212 -0.85 1.84 32.86
C PRO A 212 0.67 1.78 32.66
N THR A 213 1.27 2.81 32.05
CA THR A 213 2.72 2.84 31.75
C THR A 213 3.60 2.66 32.99
N GLU A 214 3.16 3.18 34.14
CA GLU A 214 3.85 3.02 35.43
C GLU A 214 3.97 1.55 35.88
N GLN A 215 3.16 0.65 35.31
CA GLN A 215 3.17 -0.79 35.57
C GLN A 215 3.92 -1.58 34.49
N LEU A 216 4.69 -0.90 33.62
CA LEU A 216 5.54 -1.56 32.64
C LEU A 216 6.48 -2.54 33.34
N THR A 217 6.49 -3.79 32.88
CA THR A 217 7.39 -4.83 33.38
C THR A 217 8.64 -4.87 32.50
N PRO A 218 9.84 -4.58 33.04
CA PRO A 218 11.08 -4.70 32.27
C PRO A 218 11.42 -6.16 31.99
N ASP A 219 11.85 -6.46 30.76
CA ASP A 219 12.41 -7.75 30.41
C ASP A 219 13.80 -7.91 31.07
N GLN A 220 13.95 -8.93 31.91
CA GLN A 220 15.18 -9.16 32.67
C GLN A 220 16.29 -9.84 31.84
N GLU A 221 15.96 -10.34 30.65
CA GLU A 221 16.87 -11.12 29.81
C GLU A 221 17.11 -10.48 28.45
N ARG A 222 16.54 -9.31 28.17
CA ARG A 222 16.70 -8.61 26.89
C ARG A 222 17.09 -7.15 27.13
N SER A 223 18.20 -6.75 26.52
CA SER A 223 18.57 -5.33 26.48
C SER A 223 17.70 -4.58 25.47
N LEU A 224 17.64 -3.25 25.57
CA LEU A 224 16.90 -2.44 24.60
C LEU A 224 17.44 -2.58 23.16
N LEU A 225 18.71 -2.96 23.01
CA LEU A 225 19.32 -3.26 21.70
C LEU A 225 18.58 -4.40 20.98
N PHE A 226 17.96 -5.34 21.70
CA PHE A 226 17.15 -6.39 21.10
C PHE A 226 16.00 -5.80 20.27
N MET A 227 15.26 -4.85 20.84
CA MET A 227 14.18 -4.15 20.14
C MET A 227 14.71 -3.30 18.98
N GLN A 228 15.78 -2.54 19.23
CA GLN A 228 16.36 -1.65 18.22
C GLN A 228 16.92 -2.41 17.01
N TRP A 229 17.53 -3.58 17.25
CA TRP A 229 18.01 -4.46 16.18
C TRP A 229 16.85 -5.04 15.38
N GLY A 230 15.75 -5.43 16.04
CA GLY A 230 14.53 -5.87 15.37
C GLY A 230 14.02 -4.83 14.37
N GLN A 231 13.93 -3.57 14.79
CA GLN A 231 13.54 -2.46 13.91
C GLN A 231 14.54 -2.24 12.76
N LEU A 232 15.85 -2.31 13.04
CA LEU A 232 16.88 -2.14 12.01
C LEU A 232 16.80 -3.22 10.92
N ILE A 233 16.50 -4.46 11.30
CA ILE A 233 16.36 -5.59 10.38
C ILE A 233 15.06 -5.50 9.59
N ASP A 234 13.93 -5.16 10.24
CA ASP A 234 12.65 -4.89 9.56
C ASP A 234 12.84 -3.84 8.44
N HIS A 235 13.59 -2.78 8.74
CA HIS A 235 13.94 -1.72 7.82
C HIS A 235 14.90 -2.12 6.68
N ASP A 236 15.47 -3.32 6.71
CA ASP A 236 16.24 -3.93 5.61
C ASP A 236 15.40 -4.88 4.75
N LEU A 237 14.22 -5.29 5.24
CA LEU A 237 13.40 -6.32 4.60
C LEU A 237 12.16 -5.77 3.93
N ASP A 238 11.49 -4.81 4.56
CA ASP A 238 10.26 -4.27 4.01
C ASP A 238 9.96 -2.81 4.35
N PHE A 239 9.34 -2.15 3.38
CA PHE A 239 8.73 -0.85 3.55
C PHE A 239 7.52 -0.72 2.64
N THR A 240 6.36 -0.52 3.25
CA THR A 240 5.11 -0.31 2.53
C THR A 240 4.79 1.19 2.47
N PRO A 241 4.96 1.87 1.31
CA PRO A 241 4.67 3.29 1.20
C PRO A 241 3.18 3.59 1.37
N GLU A 242 2.90 4.78 1.89
CA GLU A 242 1.55 5.35 1.97
C GLU A 242 1.26 6.21 0.73
N PRO A 243 -0.02 6.36 0.33
CA PRO A 243 -0.39 7.09 -0.89
C PRO A 243 0.18 8.50 -0.89
N ALA A 244 0.82 8.87 -2.00
CA ALA A 244 1.42 10.18 -2.14
C ALA A 244 0.39 11.31 -2.08
N ALA A 245 -0.83 11.07 -2.58
CA ALA A 245 -1.88 12.07 -2.75
C ALA A 245 -2.73 12.34 -1.49
N ARG A 246 -3.00 11.31 -0.67
CA ARG A 246 -3.80 11.43 0.58
C ARG A 246 -5.18 12.07 0.45
N VAL A 247 -5.65 12.15 -0.79
CA VAL A 247 -6.97 12.60 -1.15
C VAL A 247 -7.65 11.48 -1.93
N ALA A 248 -8.96 11.36 -1.78
CA ALA A 248 -9.72 10.50 -2.65
C ALA A 248 -9.65 11.04 -4.08
N PHE A 249 -9.10 10.23 -5.01
CA PHE A 249 -8.80 10.70 -6.36
C PHE A 249 -10.04 11.19 -7.13
N ILE A 250 -11.19 10.56 -6.87
CA ILE A 250 -12.45 10.86 -7.56
C ILE A 250 -13.15 12.06 -6.94
N THR A 251 -13.20 12.16 -5.61
CA THR A 251 -14.02 13.15 -4.89
C THR A 251 -13.23 14.33 -4.33
N GLY A 252 -11.90 14.25 -4.32
CA GLY A 252 -11.02 15.26 -3.70
C GLY A 252 -11.01 15.24 -2.17
N LEU A 253 -11.66 14.25 -1.54
CA LEU A 253 -11.75 14.17 -0.09
C LEU A 253 -10.38 14.07 0.57
N ASN A 254 -10.02 15.00 1.45
CA ASN A 254 -8.78 14.94 2.22
C ASN A 254 -8.91 14.00 3.43
N CYS A 255 -8.18 12.89 3.43
CA CYS A 255 -8.27 11.90 4.51
C CYS A 255 -7.61 12.35 5.82
N GLU A 256 -6.86 13.44 5.83
CA GLU A 256 -6.25 13.99 7.05
C GLU A 256 -7.26 14.72 7.91
N THR A 257 -8.22 15.38 7.27
CA THR A 257 -9.19 16.26 7.93
C THR A 257 -10.59 15.67 7.92
N SER A 258 -10.86 14.67 7.07
CA SER A 258 -12.16 14.05 6.96
C SER A 258 -12.19 12.64 7.57
N CYS A 259 -13.29 12.36 8.26
CA CYS A 259 -13.65 11.03 8.72
C CYS A 259 -14.55 10.26 7.74
N LEU A 260 -14.77 10.81 6.55
CA LEU A 260 -15.46 10.09 5.49
C LEU A 260 -14.56 8.99 4.92
N GLN A 261 -15.16 7.81 4.72
CA GLN A 261 -14.47 6.63 4.22
C GLN A 261 -14.62 6.55 2.71
N GLN A 262 -13.57 6.92 1.98
CA GLN A 262 -13.49 6.84 0.51
C GLN A 262 -12.04 6.59 0.11
N PRO A 263 -11.72 5.70 -0.85
CA PRO A 263 -10.33 5.38 -1.17
C PRO A 263 -9.54 6.64 -1.56
N PRO A 264 -8.32 6.87 -1.01
CA PRO A 264 -7.54 5.95 -0.18
C PRO A 264 -7.76 6.08 1.34
N CYS A 265 -8.73 6.89 1.79
CA CYS A 265 -9.09 7.12 3.18
C CYS A 265 -9.77 5.88 3.79
N PHE A 266 -9.24 5.40 4.91
CA PHE A 266 -9.90 4.36 5.71
C PHE A 266 -9.80 4.70 7.21
N PRO A 267 -10.46 5.79 7.65
CA PRO A 267 -10.30 6.33 8.99
C PRO A 267 -10.78 5.34 10.07
N LEU A 268 -10.05 5.27 11.18
CA LEU A 268 -10.44 4.43 12.31
C LEU A 268 -11.53 5.14 13.12
N LYS A 269 -12.72 4.54 13.16
CA LYS A 269 -13.86 5.06 13.93
C LYS A 269 -13.59 4.99 15.43
N ILE A 270 -14.11 5.97 16.17
CA ILE A 270 -13.93 6.09 17.61
C ILE A 270 -15.04 5.34 18.34
N PRO A 271 -14.70 4.40 19.24
CA PRO A 271 -15.70 3.68 20.01
C PRO A 271 -16.33 4.57 21.09
N PRO A 272 -17.50 4.18 21.64
CA PRO A 272 -18.01 4.75 22.88
C PRO A 272 -16.98 4.68 24.01
N ASN A 273 -16.99 5.72 24.85
CA ASN A 273 -16.15 5.82 26.04
C ASN A 273 -14.64 5.73 25.75
N ASP A 274 -14.19 6.16 24.57
CA ASP A 274 -12.76 6.23 24.28
C ASP A 274 -12.04 7.10 25.33
N PRO A 275 -10.92 6.63 25.89
CA PRO A 275 -10.24 7.34 26.97
C PRO A 275 -9.63 8.67 26.52
N ARG A 276 -9.33 8.83 25.23
CA ARG A 276 -8.64 10.01 24.67
C ARG A 276 -9.57 10.87 23.81
N ILE A 277 -10.28 10.28 22.85
CA ILE A 277 -11.10 11.03 21.90
C ILE A 277 -12.57 10.98 22.33
N LYS A 278 -13.10 12.08 22.85
CA LYS A 278 -14.47 12.10 23.41
C LYS A 278 -15.57 12.23 22.36
N ASN A 279 -15.26 12.85 21.23
CA ASN A 279 -16.22 12.99 20.14
C ASN A 279 -16.22 11.72 19.27
N GLN A 280 -17.33 10.99 19.25
CA GLN A 280 -17.48 9.79 18.42
C GLN A 280 -17.58 10.08 16.91
N GLN A 281 -17.90 11.33 16.54
CA GLN A 281 -17.90 11.74 15.13
C GLN A 281 -16.48 12.00 14.60
N ASP A 282 -15.50 12.08 15.49
CA ASP A 282 -14.09 12.16 15.13
C ASP A 282 -13.55 10.78 14.70
N CYS A 283 -12.31 10.75 14.25
CA CYS A 283 -11.63 9.54 13.80
C CYS A 283 -10.12 9.67 13.94
N ILE A 284 -9.42 8.55 13.83
CA ILE A 284 -7.96 8.57 13.62
C ILE A 284 -7.72 8.46 12.11
N PRO A 285 -7.07 9.45 11.48
CA PRO A 285 -6.71 9.39 10.06
C PRO A 285 -5.89 8.14 9.77
N PHE A 286 -6.28 7.41 8.72
CA PHE A 286 -5.55 6.26 8.25
C PHE A 286 -5.69 6.15 6.73
N PHE A 287 -4.57 5.83 6.08
CA PHE A 287 -4.45 5.78 4.64
C PHE A 287 -4.15 4.36 4.24
N ARG A 288 -4.89 3.85 3.27
CA ARG A 288 -4.62 2.51 2.73
C ARG A 288 -3.25 2.51 2.06
N SER A 289 -2.39 1.55 2.39
CA SER A 289 -1.11 1.32 1.72
C SER A 289 -1.21 1.35 0.20
N CYS A 290 -0.17 1.87 -0.47
CA CYS A 290 -0.12 1.94 -1.92
C CYS A 290 -0.37 0.59 -2.59
N PRO A 291 -1.14 0.55 -3.70
CA PRO A 291 -1.27 -0.68 -4.48
C PRO A 291 0.04 -1.02 -5.20
N ALA A 292 0.24 -2.29 -5.49
CA ALA A 292 1.25 -2.79 -6.42
C ALA A 292 0.61 -3.21 -7.75
N CYS A 293 1.38 -3.11 -8.83
CA CYS A 293 1.04 -3.82 -10.07
C CYS A 293 1.34 -5.31 -9.89
N THR A 294 0.45 -6.17 -10.39
CA THR A 294 0.58 -7.63 -10.33
C THR A 294 0.65 -8.19 -11.75
N ASN A 295 1.58 -9.12 -11.97
CA ASN A 295 2.06 -9.57 -13.29
C ASN A 295 1.05 -10.27 -14.23
N SER A 296 -0.17 -10.53 -13.78
CA SER A 296 -1.05 -11.50 -14.46
C SER A 296 -2.49 -11.45 -13.99
N ASN A 297 -2.73 -11.01 -12.75
CA ASN A 297 -4.05 -10.90 -12.16
C ASN A 297 -4.25 -9.47 -11.69
N ILE A 298 -4.87 -8.65 -12.52
CA ILE A 298 -5.44 -7.34 -12.16
C ILE A 298 -6.52 -7.49 -11.05
N THR A 299 -6.78 -8.73 -10.61
CA THR A 299 -7.99 -9.17 -9.92
C THR A 299 -7.96 -9.07 -8.40
N ILE A 300 -6.83 -8.85 -7.72
CA ILE A 300 -6.85 -8.72 -6.25
C ILE A 300 -5.78 -7.73 -5.79
N ARG A 301 -6.18 -6.72 -5.00
CA ARG A 301 -5.27 -5.67 -4.53
C ARG A 301 -4.09 -6.28 -3.76
N ASN A 302 -2.88 -5.93 -4.16
CA ASN A 302 -1.67 -6.23 -3.40
C ASN A 302 -0.90 -4.95 -3.02
N GLN A 303 -0.03 -5.06 -2.03
CA GLN A 303 0.81 -3.97 -1.54
C GLN A 303 2.22 -4.09 -2.11
N ILE A 304 2.91 -2.96 -2.22
CA ILE A 304 4.28 -2.88 -2.73
C ILE A 304 5.28 -2.89 -1.57
N ASN A 305 6.37 -3.65 -1.72
CA ASN A 305 7.58 -3.49 -0.94
C ASN A 305 8.54 -2.57 -1.72
N ALA A 306 8.92 -1.43 -1.15
CA ALA A 306 9.87 -0.51 -1.77
C ALA A 306 11.34 -0.93 -1.58
N LEU A 307 11.61 -1.92 -0.72
CA LEU A 307 12.96 -2.41 -0.42
C LEU A 307 13.24 -3.76 -1.08
N THR A 308 14.52 -4.13 -1.14
CA THR A 308 14.93 -5.50 -1.43
C THR A 308 14.43 -6.42 -0.32
N SER A 309 14.10 -7.68 -0.64
CA SER A 309 13.63 -8.63 0.38
C SER A 309 14.77 -9.40 1.06
N PHE A 310 16.02 -9.11 0.68
CA PHE A 310 17.19 -9.83 1.16
C PHE A 310 17.75 -9.09 2.37
N LEU A 311 18.34 -9.82 3.32
CA LEU A 311 19.17 -9.20 4.34
C LEU A 311 20.52 -8.81 3.73
N ASP A 312 20.56 -7.66 3.06
CA ASP A 312 21.69 -7.18 2.26
C ASP A 312 22.18 -5.79 2.65
N ALA A 313 21.73 -5.28 3.79
CA ALA A 313 22.04 -3.96 4.33
C ALA A 313 21.58 -2.81 3.42
N SER A 314 20.49 -2.99 2.70
CA SER A 314 19.80 -1.96 1.92
C SER A 314 19.39 -0.76 2.77
N MET A 315 19.16 -0.92 4.08
CA MET A 315 18.93 0.23 4.97
C MET A 315 20.15 1.16 5.10
N VAL A 316 21.35 0.66 4.78
CA VAL A 316 22.60 1.44 4.67
C VAL A 316 22.85 1.91 3.23
N TYR A 317 22.72 1.01 2.25
CA TYR A 317 23.16 1.25 0.87
C TYR A 317 22.07 1.77 -0.09
N GLY A 318 20.80 1.71 0.32
CA GLY A 318 19.65 2.03 -0.50
C GLY A 318 19.15 0.83 -1.33
N SER A 319 17.89 0.93 -1.75
CA SER A 319 17.21 -0.06 -2.63
C SER A 319 16.97 0.47 -4.05
N GLU A 320 17.51 1.63 -4.39
CA GLU A 320 17.43 2.27 -5.71
C GLU A 320 18.79 2.86 -6.11
N ASP A 321 19.23 2.65 -7.36
CA ASP A 321 20.56 3.08 -7.83
C ASP A 321 20.83 4.59 -7.65
N PRO A 322 19.88 5.52 -7.91
CA PRO A 322 20.13 6.94 -7.67
C PRO A 322 20.41 7.28 -6.20
N LEU A 323 19.73 6.62 -5.25
CA LEU A 323 19.95 6.82 -3.83
C LEU A 323 21.30 6.22 -3.41
N ALA A 324 21.61 5.00 -3.85
CA ALA A 324 22.88 4.34 -3.57
C ALA A 324 24.08 5.17 -4.07
N MET A 325 23.96 5.79 -5.24
CA MET A 325 24.99 6.70 -5.76
C MET A 325 25.12 7.97 -4.93
N LYS A 326 24.00 8.55 -4.45
CA LYS A 326 23.99 9.73 -3.57
C LYS A 326 24.65 9.44 -2.21
N LEU A 327 24.55 8.21 -1.71
CA LEU A 327 25.10 7.77 -0.43
C LEU A 327 26.61 7.49 -0.46
N ARG A 328 27.22 7.42 -1.65
CA ARG A 328 28.64 7.11 -1.81
C ARG A 328 29.49 8.37 -1.87
N ASN A 329 30.70 8.30 -1.33
CA ASN A 329 31.72 9.31 -1.58
C ASN A 329 32.38 9.03 -2.94
N LEU A 330 32.05 9.84 -3.94
CA LEU A 330 32.57 9.72 -5.31
C LEU A 330 33.74 10.67 -5.59
N THR A 331 34.26 11.37 -4.58
CA THR A 331 35.37 12.34 -4.76
C THR A 331 36.76 11.69 -4.82
N ASN A 332 36.84 10.40 -4.50
CA ASN A 332 38.08 9.64 -4.47
C ASN A 332 37.81 8.15 -4.78
N GLN A 333 38.86 7.35 -4.84
CA GLN A 333 38.80 5.92 -5.18
C GLN A 333 38.85 4.99 -3.94
N LEU A 334 38.50 5.50 -2.76
CA LEU A 334 38.56 4.72 -1.51
C LEU A 334 37.33 3.83 -1.27
N GLY A 335 36.26 4.02 -2.04
CA GLY A 335 35.02 3.23 -1.89
C GLY A 335 34.24 3.51 -0.61
N LEU A 336 34.40 4.69 -0.02
CA LEU A 336 33.74 5.10 1.23
C LEU A 336 32.30 5.59 0.99
N MET A 337 31.49 5.55 2.05
CA MET A 337 30.20 6.24 2.10
C MET A 337 30.40 7.74 2.31
N ALA A 338 29.43 8.54 1.87
CA ALA A 338 29.36 9.94 2.21
C ALA A 338 29.15 10.10 3.73
N VAL A 339 29.77 11.11 4.32
CA VAL A 339 29.68 11.43 5.75
C VAL A 339 29.31 12.89 5.93
N ASN A 340 28.86 13.25 7.12
CA ASN A 340 28.55 14.65 7.45
C ASN A 340 29.80 15.53 7.30
N SER A 341 29.67 16.60 6.53
CA SER A 341 30.75 17.57 6.32
C SER A 341 30.76 18.72 7.34
N ARG A 342 29.72 18.81 8.18
CA ARG A 342 29.51 19.93 9.12
C ARG A 342 29.74 19.53 10.58
N PHE A 343 29.41 18.30 10.94
CA PHE A 343 29.47 17.80 12.31
C PHE A 343 30.19 16.46 12.38
N SER A 344 30.82 16.20 13.51
CA SER A 344 31.41 14.91 13.86
C SER A 344 31.07 14.60 15.31
N ASP A 345 31.09 13.32 15.67
CA ASP A 345 30.99 12.87 17.05
C ASP A 345 32.38 12.50 17.56
N ASN A 346 33.04 13.44 18.25
CA ASN A 346 34.38 13.24 18.82
C ASN A 346 35.40 12.70 17.79
N GLY A 347 35.39 13.27 16.59
CA GLY A 347 36.25 12.86 15.47
C GLY A 347 35.74 11.66 14.67
N ARG A 348 34.59 11.07 15.03
CA ARG A 348 33.93 10.00 14.25
C ARG A 348 32.87 10.57 13.32
N ALA A 349 32.66 9.86 12.22
CA ALA A 349 31.70 10.24 11.19
C ALA A 349 30.26 10.17 11.70
N LEU A 350 29.46 11.15 11.31
CA LEU A 350 28.00 11.11 11.36
C LEU A 350 27.44 10.91 9.95
N LEU A 351 26.18 10.49 9.85
CA LEU A 351 25.47 10.43 8.57
C LEU A 351 25.42 11.81 7.90
N PRO A 352 25.50 11.89 6.57
CA PRO A 352 25.29 13.15 5.86
C PRO A 352 23.86 13.65 6.08
N PHE A 353 23.66 14.96 6.03
CA PHE A 353 22.30 15.52 6.01
C PHE A 353 21.65 15.28 4.64
N ASP A 354 20.36 14.99 4.64
CA ASP A 354 19.60 14.98 3.40
C ASP A 354 19.35 16.41 2.91
N GLN A 355 19.18 16.55 1.59
CA GLN A 355 18.86 17.81 0.93
C GLN A 355 17.36 17.87 0.66
N LEU A 356 16.58 17.77 1.73
CA LEU A 356 15.14 17.95 1.68
C LEU A 356 14.86 19.44 1.57
N HIS A 357 14.18 19.86 0.50
CA HIS A 357 13.72 21.25 0.36
C HIS A 357 12.80 21.66 1.52
N ASP A 358 12.08 20.68 2.07
CA ASP A 358 11.09 20.81 3.12
C ASP A 358 11.40 19.75 4.18
N ASP A 359 12.29 20.09 5.10
CA ASP A 359 12.85 19.13 6.05
C ASP A 359 12.04 19.12 7.37
N PRO A 360 11.41 17.99 7.73
CA PRO A 360 10.60 17.89 8.94
C PRO A 360 11.44 17.87 10.24
N CYS A 361 12.71 17.47 10.22
CA CYS A 361 13.58 17.49 11.40
C CYS A 361 13.85 18.93 11.87
N LEU A 362 13.84 19.90 10.95
CA LEU A 362 13.93 21.33 11.29
C LEU A 362 12.75 21.83 12.16
N LEU A 363 11.63 21.11 12.18
CA LEU A 363 10.45 21.47 12.97
C LEU A 363 10.54 21.00 14.42
N THR A 364 11.41 20.02 14.72
CA THR A 364 11.60 19.50 16.09
C THR A 364 12.27 20.51 17.01
N ASN A 365 13.24 21.27 16.47
CA ASN A 365 13.92 22.36 17.16
C ASN A 365 14.32 23.46 16.17
N ARG A 366 13.45 24.49 16.06
CA ARG A 366 13.61 25.61 15.12
C ARG A 366 14.83 26.51 15.38
N SER A 367 15.39 26.43 16.59
CA SER A 367 16.61 27.16 16.95
C SER A 367 17.86 26.39 16.53
N ALA A 368 17.89 25.07 16.74
CA ALA A 368 19.03 24.23 16.41
C ALA A 368 19.18 24.01 14.88
N ARG A 369 18.06 23.94 14.15
CA ARG A 369 18.01 23.79 12.67
C ARG A 369 18.90 22.66 12.14
N ILE A 370 18.78 21.48 12.76
CA ILE A 370 19.46 20.26 12.31
C ILE A 370 18.54 19.52 11.31
N PRO A 371 18.95 19.38 10.03
CA PRO A 371 18.19 18.63 9.04
C PRO A 371 18.17 17.13 9.36
N CYS A 372 17.28 16.40 8.70
CA CYS A 372 17.24 14.95 8.77
C CYS A 372 18.51 14.34 8.16
N PHE A 373 18.87 13.15 8.62
CA PHE A 373 19.98 12.41 8.03
C PHE A 373 19.56 11.69 6.74
N LEU A 374 20.52 11.55 5.83
CA LEU A 374 20.40 10.75 4.63
C LEU A 374 20.99 9.36 4.88
N ALA A 375 20.18 8.33 4.62
CA ALA A 375 20.54 6.92 4.74
C ALA A 375 19.93 6.09 3.59
N GLY A 376 20.20 4.79 3.56
CA GLY A 376 19.62 3.85 2.58
C GLY A 376 18.10 3.73 2.67
N GLN A 377 17.54 3.97 3.86
CA GLN A 377 16.10 3.97 4.09
C GLN A 377 15.65 5.32 4.68
N THR A 378 14.50 5.81 4.24
CA THR A 378 13.96 7.14 4.59
C THR A 378 13.61 7.32 6.07
N TRP A 379 13.48 6.22 6.83
CA TRP A 379 13.17 6.23 8.27
C TRP A 379 14.40 6.18 9.16
N ALA A 380 15.57 5.82 8.64
CA ALA A 380 16.80 5.77 9.43
C ALA A 380 17.36 7.16 9.77
N GLY A 381 16.78 8.24 9.21
CA GLY A 381 17.20 9.62 9.42
C GLY A 381 16.30 10.49 10.31
N THR A 382 15.28 9.89 10.92
CA THR A 382 14.37 10.48 11.93
C THR A 382 14.65 9.91 13.30
#